data_AF-A0A5K0Z0Y6-F1
#
_entry.id   AF-A0A5K0Z0Y6-F1
#
_cell.length_a   1.000
_cell.length_b   1.000
_cell.length_c   1.000
_cell.angle_alpha   90.00
_cell.angle_beta   90.00
_cell.angle_gamma   90.00
#
_symmetry.space_group_name_H-M   'P 1'
#
loop_
_entity.id
_entity.type
_entity.pdbx_description
1 polymer ?
#
loop_
_entity_poly.entity_id
_entity_poly.type
_entity_poly.pdbx_seq_one_letter_code
_entity_poly.pdbx_strand_id
1 'polypeptide(L)' 'VATVLPSDPVYVATKRMREFRVNSVIIVNGNKPQGILT' A
#
# COMPACT_ATOMS: atom_id res chain seq x y z
N VAL A 1 8.08 -5.18 2.95
CA VAL A 1 6.76 -5.15 2.29
C VAL A 1 6.07 -3.85 2.68
N ALA A 2 5.54 -3.09 1.72
CA ALA A 2 4.82 -1.86 2.01
C ALA A 2 3.30 -2.12 2.03
N THR A 3 2.62 -1.58 3.05
CA THR A 3 1.18 -1.71 3.23
C THR A 3 0.51 -0.34 3.27
N VAL A 4 -0.79 -0.25 2.97
CA VAL A 4 -1.62 0.96 3.13
C VAL A 4 -3.03 0.56 3.58
N LEU A 5 -3.77 1.50 4.19
CA LEU A 5 -5.18 1.31 4.50
C LEU A 5 -6.06 1.63 3.26
N PRO A 6 -7.25 1.02 3.11
CA PRO A 6 -8.20 1.39 2.05
C PRO A 6 -8.61 2.87 2.07
N SER A 7 -8.56 3.51 3.24
CA SER A 7 -8.87 4.94 3.42
C SER A 7 -7.70 5.86 3.08
N ASP A 8 -6.49 5.34 2.91
CA ASP A 8 -5.33 6.15 2.56
C ASP A 8 -5.46 6.65 1.11
N PRO A 9 -5.11 7.92 0.81
CA PRO A 9 -5.05 8.38 -0.56
C PRO A 9 -4.04 7.59 -1.41
N VAL A 10 -4.31 7.47 -2.71
CA VAL A 10 -3.40 6.81 -3.68
C VAL A 10 -1.98 7.42 -3.67
N TYR A 11 -1.87 8.71 -3.35
CA TYR A 11 -0.57 9.37 -3.17
C TYR A 11 0.28 8.70 -2.08
N VAL A 12 -0.32 8.24 -0.97
CA VAL A 12 0.41 7.55 0.10
C VAL A 12 0.95 6.21 -0.39
N ALA A 13 0.18 5.47 -1.19
CA ALA A 13 0.63 4.23 -1.80
C ALA A 13 1.85 4.45 -2.70
N THR A 14 1.79 5.41 -3.61
CA THR A 14 2.91 5.74 -4.52
C THR A 14 4.13 6.27 -3.78
N LYS A 15 3.94 7.05 -2.71
CA LYS A 15 5.03 7.49 -1.82
C LYS A 15 5.71 6.28 -1.17
N ARG A 16 4.94 5.34 -0.62
CA ARG A 16 5.49 4.10 -0.03
C ARG A 16 6.19 3.23 -1.06
N MET A 17 5.68 3.10 -2.29
CA MET A 17 6.38 2.40 -3.37
C MET A 17 7.79 2.97 -3.59
N ARG A 18 7.92 4.29 -3.65
CA ARG A 18 9.22 4.97 -3.81
C ARG A 18 10.13 4.81 -2.60
N GLU A 19 9.60 5.04 -1.39
CA GLU A 19 10.37 4.97 -0.13
C GLU A 19 10.92 3.56 0.11
N PHE A 20 10.10 2.53 -0.12
CA PHE A 20 10.48 1.14 0.08
C PHE A 20 11.07 0.47 -1.17
N ARG A 21 11.17 1.19 -2.29
CA ARG A 21 11.66 0.69 -3.59
C ARG A 21 10.94 -0.59 -4.03
N VAL A 22 9.62 -0.61 -3.90
CA VAL A 22 8.75 -1.70 -4.31
C VAL A 22 7.78 -1.24 -5.38
N ASN A 23 7.41 -2.13 -6.30
CA ASN A 23 6.51 -1.81 -7.41
C ASN A 23 5.03 -1.84 -7.02
N SER A 24 4.71 -2.37 -5.83
CA SER A 24 3.34 -2.59 -5.40
C SER A 24 3.20 -2.44 -3.90
N VAL A 25 2.03 -2.02 -3.43
CA VAL A 25 1.67 -2.01 -2.01
C VAL A 25 0.49 -2.93 -1.75
N ILE A 26 0.48 -3.56 -0.57
CA ILE A 26 -0.65 -4.38 -0.13
C ILE A 26 -1.64 -3.49 0.61
N ILE A 27 -2.90 -3.50 0.18
CA ILE A 27 -3.98 -2.84 0.89
C ILE A 27 -4.41 -3.76 2.03
N VAL A 28 -4.32 -3.30 3.27
CA VAL A 28 -4.65 -4.06 4.49
C VAL A 28 -5.77 -3.37 5.24
N ASN A 29 -6.71 -4.14 5.78
CA ASN A 29 -7.72 -3.63 6.70
C ASN A 29 -7.61 -4.43 8.01
N GLY A 30 -7.08 -3.78 9.05
CA GLY A 30 -6.59 -4.47 10.23
C GLY A 30 -5.46 -5.46 9.87
N ASN A 31 -5.57 -6.71 10.31
CA ASN A 31 -4.59 -7.76 10.05
C ASN A 31 -4.89 -8.62 8.81
N LYS A 32 -5.84 -8.21 7.95
CA LYS A 32 -6.20 -8.96 6.74
C LYS A 32 -5.79 -8.20 5.48
N PRO A 33 -5.03 -8.82 4.56
CA PRO A 33 -4.82 -8.27 3.22
C PRO A 33 -6.14 -8.31 2.44
N GLN A 34 -6.45 -7.22 1.75
CA GLN A 34 -7.68 -7.07 0.97
C GLN A 34 -7.41 -6.96 -0.53
N GLY A 35 -6.24 -6.43 -0.91
CA GLY A 35 -5.90 -6.25 -2.31
C GLY A 35 -4.47 -5.75 -2.50
N ILE A 36 -4.15 -5.49 -3.76
CA ILE A 36 -2.86 -4.95 -4.19
C ILE A 36 -3.10 -3.73 -5.07
N LEU A 37 -2.25 -2.73 -4.90
CA LEU A 37 -2.17 -1.58 -5.79
C LEU A 37 -0.78 -1.56 -6.43
N THR A 38 -0.75 -1.51 -7.76
CA THR A 38 0.45 -1.52 -8.60
C THR A 38 0.48 -0.26 -9.45
#